data_AF-A0A2E9RT03-F1
#
_entry.id   AF-A0A2E9RT03-F1
#
_cell.length_a   1.000
_cell.length_b   1.000
_cell.length_c   1.000
_cell.angle_alpha   90.00
_cell.angle_beta   90.00
_cell.angle_gamma   90.00
#
_symmetry.space_group_name_H-M   'P 1'
#
loop_
_entity.id
_entity.type
_entity.pdbx_description
1 polymer ?
#
loop_
_entity_poly.entity_id
_entity_poly.type
_entity_poly.pdbx_seq_one_letter_code
_entity_poly.pdbx_strand_id
1 'polypeptide(L)'
;MKNKLFAIAVIFSITKVLTAQKTVSNADLSQKLDLILLKVDSLEKRVNTIEGKGTKPTSPPPQSVPPIQSKQREQVDSSKALPKNAKEKKSFFQKIKKELKVDQAQAAGPWTNPESWRPIRKNISSFQVRSTLGNPTQIKHSLNPRIEQVYRYEGDLDGDGVEEEGVVNFHRDRVVSFVSPFHEK
;
A
#
# COMPACT_ATOMS: atom_id res chain seq x y z
N MET A 1 1.81 45.37 43.44
CA MET A 1 2.63 44.16 43.64
C MET A 1 1.80 42.85 43.68
N LYS A 2 0.72 42.71 42.90
CA LYS A 2 -0.14 41.50 42.93
C LYS A 2 0.04 40.59 41.71
N ASN A 3 0.59 41.10 40.60
CA ASN A 3 0.72 40.33 39.35
C ASN A 3 2.02 39.50 39.28
N LYS A 4 3.02 39.79 40.13
CA LYS A 4 4.29 39.04 40.15
C LYS A 4 4.21 37.72 40.93
N LEU A 5 3.32 37.63 41.92
CA LEU A 5 3.07 36.41 42.70
C LEU A 5 2.25 35.37 41.91
N PHE A 6 1.37 35.82 41.01
CA PHE A 6 0.55 34.91 40.19
C PHE A 6 1.38 34.19 39.12
N ALA A 7 2.40 34.85 38.56
CA ALA A 7 3.29 34.24 37.55
C ALA A 7 4.16 33.12 38.13
N ILE A 8 4.55 33.19 39.40
CA ILE A 8 5.41 32.18 40.05
C ILE A 8 4.61 30.90 40.38
N ALA A 9 3.32 31.03 40.73
CA ALA A 9 2.45 29.86 40.99
C ALA A 9 2.14 29.05 39.72
N VAL A 10 2.02 29.71 38.57
CA VAL A 10 1.79 29.04 37.28
C VAL A 10 3.04 28.26 36.83
N ILE A 11 4.24 28.79 37.06
CA ILE A 11 5.49 28.11 36.69
C ILE A 11 5.72 26.85 37.53
N PHE A 12 5.31 26.83 38.81
CA PHE A 12 5.44 25.66 39.68
C PHE A 12 4.41 24.55 39.38
N SER A 13 3.34 24.86 38.65
CA SER A 13 2.28 23.91 38.31
C SER A 13 2.58 23.11 37.03
N ILE A 14 3.44 23.64 36.15
CA ILE A 14 3.79 23.02 34.86
C ILE A 14 4.85 21.91 35.03
N THR A 15 5.66 21.94 36.09
CA THR A 15 6.74 20.96 36.29
C THR A 15 6.27 19.59 36.79
N LYS A 16 5.00 19.42 37.18
CA LYS A 16 4.47 18.12 37.64
C LYS A 16 3.84 17.24 36.54
N VAL A 17 3.82 17.69 35.28
CA VAL A 17 3.18 16.94 34.18
C VAL A 17 4.19 16.08 33.38
N LEU A 18 5.48 16.12 33.71
CA LEU A 18 6.53 15.54 32.85
C LEU A 18 7.09 14.16 33.24
N THR A 19 6.43 13.39 34.12
CA THR A 19 6.85 12.01 34.43
C THR A 19 5.66 11.06 34.47
N ALA A 20 5.09 10.77 33.30
CA ALA A 20 4.22 9.63 33.06
C ALA A 20 4.69 8.86 31.82
N GLN A 21 5.98 8.54 31.76
CA GLN A 21 6.43 7.46 30.89
C GLN A 21 6.12 6.15 31.60
N LYS A 22 5.12 5.43 31.09
CA LYS A 22 4.78 4.07 31.51
C LYS A 22 5.98 3.17 31.18
N THR A 23 6.92 3.05 32.12
CA THR A 23 8.07 2.16 31.98
C THR A 23 7.54 0.73 31.88
N VAL A 24 7.66 0.13 30.70
CA VAL A 24 7.24 -1.25 30.47
C VAL A 24 8.15 -2.13 31.31
N SER A 25 7.60 -2.82 32.31
CA SER A 25 8.38 -3.72 33.16
C SER A 25 8.84 -4.93 32.34
N ASN A 26 10.01 -5.49 32.64
CA ASN A 26 10.48 -6.74 32.02
C ASN A 26 9.47 -7.89 32.22
N ALA A 27 8.69 -7.86 33.30
CA ALA A 27 7.60 -8.80 33.55
C ALA A 27 6.40 -8.61 32.59
N ASP A 28 6.10 -7.37 32.18
CA ASP A 28 5.07 -7.11 31.17
C ASP A 28 5.52 -7.57 29.78
N LEU A 29 6.83 -7.49 29.51
CA LEU A 29 7.41 -7.99 28.26
C LEU A 29 7.35 -9.51 28.19
N SER A 30 7.70 -10.23 29.26
CA SER A 30 7.58 -11.70 29.29
C SER A 30 6.14 -12.17 29.15
N GLN A 31 5.18 -11.54 29.82
CA GLN A 31 3.76 -11.87 29.65
C GLN A 31 3.26 -11.61 28.23
N LYS A 32 3.73 -10.54 27.57
CA LYS A 32 3.41 -10.28 26.17
C LYS A 32 4.03 -11.31 25.23
N LEU A 33 5.24 -11.79 25.53
CA LEU A 33 5.88 -12.86 24.76
C LEU A 33 5.10 -14.18 24.87
N ASP A 34 4.69 -14.56 26.08
CA ASP A 34 3.86 -15.76 26.29
C ASP A 34 2.52 -15.65 25.54
N LEU A 35 1.90 -14.48 25.56
CA LEU A 35 0.67 -14.22 24.82
C LEU A 35 0.87 -14.31 23.29
N ILE A 36 2.02 -13.88 22.78
CA ILE A 36 2.36 -13.98 21.37
C ILE A 36 2.58 -15.43 20.98
N LEU A 37 3.30 -16.21 21.79
CA LEU A 37 3.52 -17.64 21.55
C LEU A 37 2.20 -18.41 21.47
N LEU A 38 1.27 -18.15 22.40
CA LEU A 38 -0.08 -18.74 22.37
C LEU A 38 -0.86 -18.39 21.10
N LYS A 39 -0.75 -17.15 20.63
CA LYS A 39 -1.43 -16.70 19.41
C LYS A 39 -0.81 -17.32 18.16
N VAL A 40 0.51 -17.49 18.12
CA VAL A 40 1.22 -18.14 17.01
C VAL A 40 0.82 -19.61 16.91
N ASP A 41 0.81 -20.35 18.01
CA ASP A 41 0.36 -21.76 18.04
C ASP A 41 -1.09 -21.92 17.55
N SER A 42 -1.97 -21.00 17.95
CA SER A 42 -3.37 -20.98 17.48
C SER A 42 -3.46 -20.70 15.97
N LEU A 43 -2.61 -19.81 15.46
CA LEU A 43 -2.58 -19.44 14.05
C LEU A 43 -2.04 -20.58 13.20
N GLU A 44 -0.96 -21.25 13.64
CA GLU A 44 -0.41 -22.44 12.99
C GLU A 44 -1.45 -23.57 12.89
N LYS A 45 -2.22 -23.82 13.95
CA LYS A 45 -3.33 -24.80 13.92
C LYS A 45 -4.41 -24.43 12.91
N ARG A 46 -4.76 -23.14 12.81
CA ARG A 46 -5.75 -22.66 11.83
C ARG A 46 -5.24 -22.77 10.40
N VAL A 47 -3.97 -22.44 10.16
CA VAL A 47 -3.32 -22.58 8.85
C VAL A 47 -3.31 -24.04 8.43
N ASN A 48 -2.86 -24.96 9.30
CA ASN A 48 -2.89 -26.40 9.00
C ASN A 48 -4.31 -26.93 8.73
N THR A 49 -5.32 -26.38 9.40
CA THR A 49 -6.73 -26.76 9.16
C THR A 49 -7.26 -26.24 7.81
N ILE A 50 -6.80 -25.07 7.38
CA ILE A 50 -7.18 -24.46 6.10
C ILE A 50 -6.45 -25.17 4.96
N GLU A 51 -5.16 -25.44 5.12
CA GLU A 51 -4.35 -26.15 4.13
C GLU A 51 -4.79 -27.62 3.99
N GLY A 52 -5.14 -28.30 5.09
CA GLY A 52 -5.68 -29.67 5.07
C GLY A 52 -7.07 -29.81 4.43
N LYS A 53 -7.83 -28.72 4.27
CA LYS A 53 -9.13 -28.72 3.59
C LYS A 53 -9.05 -28.43 2.08
N GLY A 54 -7.86 -28.06 1.56
CA GLY A 54 -7.66 -27.68 0.15
C GLY A 54 -7.46 -28.84 -0.84
N THR A 55 -7.34 -30.10 -0.39
CA THR A 55 -7.06 -31.25 -1.27
C THR A 55 -8.18 -32.29 -1.26
N LYS A 56 -9.29 -32.01 -1.95
CA LYS A 56 -10.20 -33.05 -2.45
C LYS A 56 -10.69 -32.67 -3.85
N PRO A 57 -10.23 -33.34 -4.92
CA PRO A 57 -10.70 -33.12 -6.27
C PRO A 57 -12.01 -33.90 -6.51
N THR A 58 -13.08 -33.19 -6.86
CA THR A 58 -14.31 -33.79 -7.40
C THR A 58 -14.52 -33.30 -8.82
N SER A 59 -14.22 -34.15 -9.80
CA SER A 59 -14.76 -34.14 -11.18
C SER A 59 -15.99 -35.07 -11.24
N PRO A 60 -16.96 -35.01 -12.21
CA PRO A 60 -16.80 -34.80 -13.68
C PRO A 60 -18.03 -34.09 -14.40
N PRO A 61 -18.29 -34.19 -15.75
CA PRO A 61 -17.70 -33.52 -16.94
C PRO A 61 -18.78 -32.87 -17.89
N PRO A 62 -18.59 -32.56 -19.21
CA PRO A 62 -17.45 -32.02 -20.01
C PRO A 62 -17.86 -30.81 -20.89
N GLN A 63 -17.10 -29.70 -20.95
CA GLN A 63 -17.06 -28.86 -22.17
C GLN A 63 -15.66 -28.28 -22.41
N SER A 64 -15.25 -28.43 -23.67
CA SER A 64 -13.97 -28.16 -24.32
C SER A 64 -13.48 -26.71 -24.23
N VAL A 65 -12.25 -26.50 -23.77
CA VAL A 65 -11.38 -25.36 -24.15
C VAL A 65 -9.88 -25.73 -23.95
N PRO A 66 -8.97 -25.25 -24.82
CA PRO A 66 -7.60 -25.75 -25.01
C PRO A 66 -6.61 -25.43 -23.86
N PRO A 67 -5.44 -26.09 -23.78
CA PRO A 67 -4.60 -26.10 -22.59
C PRO A 67 -3.95 -24.75 -22.34
N ILE A 68 -4.44 -24.02 -21.34
CA ILE A 68 -3.68 -22.95 -20.70
C ILE A 68 -2.55 -23.63 -19.94
N GLN A 69 -1.34 -23.52 -20.48
CA GLN A 69 -0.11 -23.91 -19.82
C GLN A 69 -0.06 -23.21 -18.45
N SER A 70 -0.29 -24.00 -17.42
CA SER A 70 0.04 -23.67 -16.05
C SER A 70 1.53 -23.37 -15.99
N LYS A 71 1.88 -22.08 -16.00
CA LYS A 71 3.20 -21.60 -15.64
C LYS A 71 3.44 -22.08 -14.21
N GLN A 72 4.15 -23.19 -14.08
CA GLN A 72 4.58 -23.75 -12.81
C GLN A 72 5.20 -22.61 -12.00
N ARG A 73 4.56 -22.23 -10.89
CA ARG A 73 5.29 -21.61 -9.78
C ARG A 73 6.21 -22.70 -9.27
N GLU A 74 7.42 -22.75 -9.83
CA GLU A 74 8.53 -23.48 -9.24
C GLU A 74 8.65 -23.00 -7.80
N GLN A 75 8.43 -23.92 -6.86
CA GLN A 75 8.81 -23.72 -5.47
C GLN A 75 10.32 -23.55 -5.47
N VAL A 76 10.76 -22.29 -5.44
CA VAL A 76 12.17 -21.95 -5.35
C VAL A 76 12.61 -22.34 -3.94
N ASP A 77 13.32 -23.44 -3.87
CA ASP A 77 14.10 -23.90 -2.72
C ASP A 77 14.83 -22.71 -2.09
N SER A 78 14.36 -22.26 -0.93
CA SER A 78 14.75 -20.99 -0.28
C SER A 78 16.22 -20.96 0.16
N SER A 79 16.92 -22.08 0.06
CA SER A 79 18.34 -22.24 0.35
C SER A 79 19.28 -21.94 -0.84
N LYS A 80 18.75 -21.78 -2.07
CA LYS A 80 19.56 -21.53 -3.29
C LYS A 80 19.36 -20.15 -3.92
N ALA A 81 18.46 -19.33 -3.39
CA ALA A 81 18.07 -18.03 -3.95
C ALA A 81 18.94 -16.83 -3.48
N LEU A 82 19.84 -17.02 -2.52
CA LEU A 82 20.71 -15.95 -2.04
C LEU A 82 21.99 -15.91 -2.87
N PRO A 83 22.23 -14.85 -3.68
CA PRO A 83 23.48 -14.71 -4.41
C PRO A 83 24.65 -14.66 -3.43
N LYS A 84 25.67 -15.49 -3.66
CA LYS A 84 26.84 -15.59 -2.77
C LYS A 84 27.82 -14.44 -3.00
N ASN A 85 27.84 -13.87 -4.21
CA ASN A 85 28.77 -12.81 -4.62
C ASN A 85 28.23 -11.40 -4.32
N ALA A 86 29.10 -10.47 -3.90
CA ALA A 86 28.73 -9.11 -3.53
C ALA A 86 28.10 -8.29 -4.67
N LYS A 87 28.53 -8.50 -5.91
CA LYS A 87 27.95 -7.82 -7.10
C LYS A 87 26.55 -8.34 -7.42
N GLU A 88 26.38 -9.66 -7.35
CA GLU A 88 25.08 -10.32 -7.57
C GLU A 88 24.07 -10.00 -6.47
N LYS A 89 24.51 -9.87 -5.21
CA LYS A 89 23.68 -9.36 -4.10
C LYS A 89 23.12 -7.99 -4.42
N LYS A 90 23.95 -7.06 -4.88
CA LYS A 90 23.47 -5.70 -5.23
C LYS A 90 22.43 -5.74 -6.36
N SER A 91 22.69 -6.44 -7.45
CA SER A 91 21.73 -6.55 -8.56
C SER A 91 20.43 -7.25 -8.13
N PHE A 92 20.53 -8.26 -7.28
CA PHE A 92 19.39 -8.97 -6.70
C PHE A 92 18.54 -8.08 -5.80
N PHE A 93 19.15 -7.33 -4.87
CA PHE A 93 18.42 -6.37 -4.04
C PHE A 93 17.80 -5.24 -4.86
N GLN A 94 18.45 -4.78 -5.93
CA GLN A 94 17.88 -3.79 -6.85
C GLN A 94 16.67 -4.36 -7.60
N LYS A 95 16.76 -5.62 -8.05
CA LYS A 95 15.64 -6.32 -8.68
C LYS A 95 14.47 -6.47 -7.71
N ILE A 96 14.71 -6.91 -6.48
CA ILE A 96 13.66 -6.99 -5.44
C ILE A 96 13.05 -5.62 -5.16
N LYS A 97 13.87 -4.58 -5.03
CA LYS A 97 13.37 -3.21 -4.80
C LYS A 97 12.48 -2.74 -5.94
N LYS A 98 12.85 -3.03 -7.19
CA LYS A 98 12.04 -2.75 -8.38
C LYS A 98 10.74 -3.54 -8.37
N GLU A 99 10.81 -4.85 -8.16
CA GLU A 99 9.63 -5.72 -8.09
C GLU A 99 8.67 -5.28 -6.97
N LEU A 100 9.18 -4.88 -5.80
CA LEU A 100 8.38 -4.36 -4.70
C LEU A 100 7.70 -3.03 -5.04
N LYS A 101 8.39 -2.14 -5.76
CA LYS A 101 7.81 -0.87 -6.23
C LYS A 101 6.70 -1.09 -7.25
N VAL A 102 6.91 -2.02 -8.18
CA VAL A 102 5.91 -2.41 -9.17
C VAL A 102 4.70 -3.03 -8.50
N ASP A 103 4.92 -3.96 -7.56
CA ASP A 103 3.82 -4.57 -6.79
C ASP A 103 3.07 -3.53 -5.95
N GLN A 104 3.78 -2.55 -5.37
CA GLN A 104 3.16 -1.43 -4.67
C GLN A 104 2.35 -0.53 -5.62
N ALA A 105 2.85 -0.25 -6.83
CA ALA A 105 2.13 0.52 -7.83
C ALA A 105 0.89 -0.24 -8.34
N GLN A 106 1.00 -1.54 -8.63
CA GLN A 106 -0.12 -2.40 -9.00
C GLN A 106 -1.15 -2.53 -7.87
N ALA A 107 -0.70 -2.59 -6.62
CA ALA A 107 -1.56 -2.54 -5.44
C ALA A 107 -2.20 -1.16 -5.21
N ALA A 108 -1.65 -0.09 -5.81
CA ALA A 108 -2.21 1.26 -5.71
C ALA A 108 -3.56 1.40 -6.44
N GLY A 109 -3.96 0.40 -7.23
CA GLY A 109 -5.35 0.19 -7.61
C GLY A 109 -5.61 0.29 -9.11
N PRO A 110 -6.90 0.36 -9.52
CA PRO A 110 -7.33 0.23 -10.91
C PRO A 110 -6.69 1.23 -11.90
N TRP A 111 -6.16 2.36 -11.45
CA TRP A 111 -5.53 3.38 -12.29
C TRP A 111 -4.29 2.86 -13.04
N THR A 112 -3.70 1.75 -12.63
CA THR A 112 -2.55 1.13 -13.31
C THR A 112 -2.93 0.43 -14.62
N ASN A 113 -4.23 0.28 -14.91
CA ASN A 113 -4.72 -0.33 -16.14
C ASN A 113 -5.25 0.74 -17.10
N PRO A 114 -4.90 0.69 -18.40
CA PRO A 114 -5.38 1.67 -19.38
C PRO A 114 -6.91 1.63 -19.55
N GLU A 115 -7.52 0.45 -19.40
CA GLU A 115 -8.97 0.27 -19.48
C GLU A 115 -9.75 1.11 -18.46
N SER A 116 -9.19 1.29 -17.26
CA SER A 116 -9.81 2.06 -16.18
C SER A 116 -9.88 3.56 -16.47
N TRP A 117 -9.04 4.05 -17.40
CA TRP A 117 -9.04 5.45 -17.83
C TRP A 117 -10.06 5.75 -18.93
N ARG A 118 -10.51 4.76 -19.70
CA ARG A 118 -11.55 4.92 -20.74
C ARG A 118 -12.85 5.60 -20.26
N PRO A 119 -13.41 5.27 -19.08
CA PRO A 119 -14.62 5.93 -18.59
C PRO A 119 -14.40 7.38 -18.12
N ILE A 120 -13.14 7.80 -17.93
CA ILE A 120 -12.79 9.14 -17.46
C ILE A 120 -13.02 10.15 -18.58
N ARG A 121 -13.85 11.15 -18.27
CA ARG A 121 -14.20 12.24 -19.19
C ARG A 121 -14.44 13.52 -18.41
N LYS A 122 -14.53 14.64 -19.11
CA LYS A 122 -14.87 15.93 -18.49
C LYS A 122 -16.25 15.85 -17.81
N ASN A 123 -16.42 16.62 -16.74
CA ASN A 123 -17.67 16.78 -15.98
C ASN A 123 -18.16 15.56 -15.15
N ILE A 124 -17.34 14.53 -14.98
CA ILE A 124 -17.62 13.47 -13.98
C ILE A 124 -17.26 13.94 -12.56
N SER A 125 -17.90 13.35 -11.54
CA SER A 125 -17.64 13.69 -10.14
C SER A 125 -16.35 13.06 -9.63
N SER A 126 -15.72 13.66 -8.63
CA SER A 126 -14.52 13.08 -8.00
C SER A 126 -14.78 11.72 -7.36
N PHE A 127 -16.00 11.49 -6.87
CA PHE A 127 -16.43 10.19 -6.38
C PHE A 127 -16.40 9.12 -7.48
N GLN A 128 -16.92 9.44 -8.66
CA GLN A 128 -16.92 8.50 -9.79
C GLN A 128 -15.49 8.19 -10.23
N VAL A 129 -14.59 9.19 -10.27
CA VAL A 129 -13.17 8.99 -10.56
C VAL A 129 -12.53 8.03 -9.56
N ARG A 130 -12.77 8.20 -8.27
CA ARG A 130 -12.23 7.28 -7.24
C ARG A 130 -12.84 5.89 -7.32
N SER A 131 -14.11 5.78 -7.71
CA SER A 131 -14.75 4.49 -7.93
C SER A 131 -14.15 3.73 -9.12
N THR A 132 -13.68 4.43 -10.16
CA THR A 132 -13.11 3.80 -11.36
C THR A 132 -11.60 3.59 -11.28
N LEU A 133 -10.85 4.59 -10.78
CA LEU A 133 -9.38 4.58 -10.74
C LEU A 133 -8.82 4.14 -9.38
N GLY A 134 -9.64 4.16 -8.33
CA GLY A 134 -9.18 3.96 -6.96
C GLY A 134 -8.70 5.25 -6.29
N ASN A 135 -8.00 5.08 -5.17
CA ASN A 135 -7.52 6.19 -4.38
C ASN A 135 -6.29 6.84 -5.03
N PRO A 136 -6.24 8.17 -5.14
CA PRO A 136 -5.08 8.86 -5.68
C PRO A 136 -3.89 8.78 -4.71
N THR A 137 -2.68 8.72 -5.27
CA THR A 137 -1.42 8.76 -4.51
C THR A 137 -1.29 10.07 -3.74
N GLN A 138 -1.67 11.19 -4.37
CA GLN A 138 -1.64 12.51 -3.74
C GLN A 138 -2.87 13.32 -4.12
N ILE A 139 -3.36 14.11 -3.15
CA ILE A 139 -4.43 15.07 -3.33
C ILE A 139 -3.85 16.44 -2.99
N LYS A 140 -3.85 17.36 -3.97
CA LYS A 140 -3.36 18.73 -3.78
C LYS A 140 -4.45 19.73 -4.12
N HIS A 141 -4.50 20.84 -3.39
CA HIS A 141 -5.27 22.01 -3.82
C HIS A 141 -4.42 22.87 -4.75
N SER A 142 -5.03 23.36 -5.82
CA SER A 142 -4.34 24.22 -6.78
C SER A 142 -4.61 25.69 -6.47
N LEU A 143 -3.64 26.55 -6.78
CA LEU A 143 -3.74 28.00 -6.64
C LEU A 143 -4.49 28.65 -7.82
N ASN A 144 -4.72 27.89 -8.89
CA ASN A 144 -5.42 28.38 -10.07
C ASN A 144 -6.94 28.41 -9.79
N PRO A 145 -7.64 29.54 -9.96
CA PRO A 145 -9.09 29.61 -9.72
C PRO A 145 -9.92 28.65 -10.59
N ARG A 146 -9.37 28.17 -11.72
CA ARG A 146 -10.03 27.19 -12.60
C ARG A 146 -9.89 25.75 -12.12
N ILE A 147 -9.03 25.46 -11.15
CA ILE A 147 -8.75 24.11 -10.64
C ILE A 147 -8.67 24.20 -9.12
N GLU A 148 -9.60 23.59 -8.41
CA GLU A 148 -9.63 23.62 -6.95
C GLU A 148 -8.83 22.46 -6.36
N GLN A 149 -8.87 21.29 -7.02
CA GLN A 149 -8.30 20.07 -6.49
C GLN A 149 -7.67 19.25 -7.62
N VAL A 150 -6.52 18.64 -7.34
CA VAL A 150 -5.75 17.83 -8.29
C VAL A 150 -5.50 16.49 -7.64
N TYR A 151 -5.92 15.42 -8.32
CA TYR A 151 -5.55 14.06 -7.98
C TYR A 151 -4.35 13.66 -8.82
N ARG A 152 -3.30 13.20 -8.16
CA ARG A 152 -2.13 12.61 -8.80
C ARG A 152 -2.09 11.13 -8.50
N TYR A 153 -1.87 10.37 -9.55
CA TYR A 153 -1.64 8.95 -9.56
C TYR A 153 -0.21 8.77 -10.06
N GLU A 154 0.71 8.55 -9.14
CA GLU A 154 2.14 8.42 -9.42
C GLU A 154 2.56 6.99 -9.09
N GLY A 155 3.33 6.38 -9.99
CA GLY A 155 3.86 5.03 -9.78
C GLY A 155 4.71 4.51 -10.94
N ASP A 156 5.65 3.64 -10.61
CA ASP A 156 6.49 2.91 -11.55
C ASP A 156 5.75 1.62 -11.95
N LEU A 157 5.11 1.63 -13.12
CA LEU A 157 4.18 0.58 -13.56
C LEU A 157 4.90 -0.66 -14.12
N ASP A 158 6.06 -0.48 -14.75
CA ASP A 158 6.83 -1.54 -15.43
C ASP A 158 8.17 -1.87 -14.76
N GLY A 159 8.55 -1.12 -13.72
CA GLY A 159 9.77 -1.33 -12.94
C GLY A 159 11.03 -0.87 -13.66
N ASP A 160 10.90 -0.09 -14.73
CA ASP A 160 12.01 0.45 -15.48
C ASP A 160 12.75 1.54 -14.66
N GLY A 161 12.05 2.19 -13.74
CA GLY A 161 12.52 3.28 -12.87
C GLY A 161 12.05 4.66 -13.31
N VAL A 162 11.21 4.76 -14.34
CA VAL A 162 10.47 5.94 -14.77
C VAL A 162 9.13 5.93 -14.06
N GLU A 163 8.84 7.02 -13.35
CA GLU A 163 7.54 7.17 -12.69
C GLU A 163 6.53 7.68 -13.72
N GLU A 164 5.46 6.92 -13.91
CA GLU A 164 4.33 7.31 -14.73
C GLU A 164 3.35 8.13 -13.88
N GLU A 165 2.93 9.29 -14.39
CA GLU A 165 2.03 10.21 -13.70
C GLU A 165 0.70 10.35 -14.44
N GLY A 166 -0.39 9.98 -13.77
CA GLY A 166 -1.76 10.34 -14.13
C GLY A 166 -2.25 11.53 -13.31
N VAL A 167 -2.78 12.56 -13.97
CA VAL A 167 -3.28 13.77 -13.30
C VAL A 167 -4.73 13.99 -13.63
N VAL A 168 -5.58 14.22 -12.62
CA VAL A 168 -6.98 14.60 -12.80
C VAL A 168 -7.25 15.92 -12.08
N ASN A 169 -7.62 16.94 -12.84
CA ASN A 169 -7.91 18.28 -12.35
C ASN A 169 -9.42 18.46 -12.14
N PHE A 170 -9.80 18.96 -10.98
CA PHE A 170 -11.19 19.19 -10.58
C PHE A 170 -11.48 20.67 -10.33
N HIS A 171 -12.72 21.06 -10.62
CA HIS A 171 -13.29 22.34 -10.25
C HIS A 171 -14.74 22.11 -9.80
N ARG A 172 -15.11 22.56 -8.60
CA ARG A 172 -16.43 22.32 -8.01
C ARG A 172 -16.84 20.86 -8.05
N ASP A 173 -15.92 19.98 -7.64
CA ASP A 173 -16.08 18.51 -7.66
C ASP A 173 -16.25 17.87 -9.05
N ARG A 174 -16.02 18.61 -10.15
CA ARG A 174 -16.14 18.12 -11.52
C ARG A 174 -14.79 18.09 -12.24
N VAL A 175 -14.53 17.04 -13.02
CA VAL A 175 -13.31 16.93 -13.83
C VAL A 175 -13.29 17.99 -14.93
N VAL A 176 -12.25 18.82 -14.95
CA VAL A 176 -12.02 19.85 -15.99
C VAL A 176 -11.09 19.32 -17.08
N SER A 177 -10.00 18.69 -16.64
CA SER A 177 -8.97 18.10 -17.52
C SER A 177 -8.36 16.90 -16.82
N PHE A 178 -7.84 15.97 -17.62
CA PHE A 178 -7.10 14.82 -17.12
C PHE A 178 -5.98 14.49 -18.11
N VAL A 179 -4.93 13.88 -17.58
CA VAL A 179 -3.78 13.35 -18.30
C VAL A 179 -3.64 11.91 -17.83
N SER A 180 -3.74 10.96 -18.77
CA SER A 180 -3.46 9.56 -18.49
C SER A 180 -1.95 9.29 -18.53
N PRO A 181 -1.43 8.39 -17.69
CA PRO A 181 -0.04 7.96 -17.78
C PRO A 181 0.23 7.23 -19.10
N PHE A 182 -0.77 6.53 -19.62
CA PHE A 182 -0.72 5.89 -20.93
C PHE A 182 -0.89 6.95 -22.01
N HIS A 183 0.18 7.22 -22.76
CA HIS A 183 0.09 7.95 -24.01
C HIS A 183 -0.56 7.03 -25.06
N GLU A 184 -1.76 7.39 -25.53
CA GLU A 184 -2.39 6.73 -26.67
C GLU A 184 -1.49 6.98 -27.90
N LYS A 185 -0.92 5.90 -28.46
CA LYS A 185 -0.14 5.94 -29.70
C LYS A 185 -1.04 5.90 -30.92
#